data_AF-A0A3A0G881-F1
#
_entry.id   AF-A0A3A0G881-F1
#
_cell.length_a   1.000
_cell.length_b   1.000
_cell.length_c   1.000
_cell.angle_alpha   90.00
_cell.angle_beta   90.00
_cell.angle_gamma   90.00
#
_symmetry.space_group_name_H-M   'P 1'
#
loop_
_entity.id
_entity.type
_entity.pdbx_description
1 polymer ?
#
loop_
_entity_poly.entity_id
_entity_poly.type
_entity_poly.pdbx_seq_one_letter_code
_entity_poly.pdbx_strand_id
1 'polypeptide(L)'
;TLVGLITLAGIASRNTIMMISHYLHLMQNEGEQFGREMIIRGSLERLVPVTMTALTAGLALVPLVLSSGEPGKEILYPVAVVILGGLVSSTLLDMAVTPAVFMLFGKRAAEKYLERRRDEK
;
A
#
# COMPACT_ATOMS: atom_id res chain seq x y z
N THR A 1 11.31 -5.94 17.56
CA THR A 1 11.25 -6.45 16.17
C THR A 1 9.86 -6.92 15.78
N LEU A 2 9.22 -7.84 16.53
CA LEU A 2 7.84 -8.29 16.25
C LEU A 2 6.84 -7.14 16.08
N VAL A 3 6.86 -6.17 16.99
CA VAL A 3 5.99 -4.97 16.91
C VAL A 3 6.20 -4.22 15.60
N GLY A 4 7.46 -4.03 15.17
CA GLY A 4 7.78 -3.34 13.92
C GLY A 4 7.25 -4.08 12.69
N LEU A 5 7.34 -5.41 12.67
CA LEU A 5 6.77 -6.22 11.58
C LEU A 5 5.24 -6.13 11.54
N ILE A 6 4.57 -6.17 12.69
CA ILE A 6 3.11 -6.04 12.79
C ILE A 6 2.67 -4.66 12.29
N THR A 7 3.35 -3.59 12.73
CA THR A 7 3.09 -2.24 12.23
C THR A 7 3.28 -2.17 10.73
N LEU A 8 4.35 -2.77 10.20
CA LEU A 8 4.61 -2.80 8.77
C LEU A 8 3.51 -3.51 7.98
N ALA A 9 3.10 -4.69 8.47
CA ALA A 9 2.04 -5.48 7.84
C ALA A 9 0.72 -4.70 7.79
N GLY A 10 0.40 -3.95 8.86
CA GLY A 10 -0.77 -3.07 8.89
C GLY A 10 -0.70 -1.93 7.86
N ILE A 11 0.46 -1.25 7.77
CA ILE A 11 0.67 -0.17 6.79
C ILE A 11 0.59 -0.71 5.36
N ALA A 12 1.26 -1.84 5.09
CA ALA A 12 1.26 -2.50 3.78
C ALA A 12 -0.16 -2.92 3.37
N SER A 13 -0.87 -3.61 4.25
CA SER A 13 -2.25 -4.06 3.99
C SER A 13 -3.18 -2.89 3.71
N ARG A 14 -3.06 -1.79 4.48
CA ARG A 14 -3.84 -0.57 4.24
C ARG A 14 -3.56 0.03 2.87
N ASN A 15 -2.29 0.11 2.46
CA ASN A 15 -1.91 0.67 1.16
C ASN A 15 -2.48 -0.17 0.00
N THR A 16 -2.35 -1.50 0.08
CA THR A 16 -2.89 -2.44 -0.90
C THR A 16 -4.41 -2.34 -1.00
N ILE A 17 -5.12 -2.38 0.13
CA ILE A 17 -6.60 -2.27 0.16
C ILE A 17 -7.06 -0.97 -0.49
N MET A 18 -6.40 0.15 -0.16
CA MET A 18 -6.74 1.45 -0.73
C MET A 18 -6.49 1.50 -2.25
N MET A 19 -5.44 0.82 -2.75
CA MET A 19 -5.19 0.77 -4.19
C MET A 19 -6.25 -0.06 -4.93
N ILE A 20 -6.62 -1.23 -4.39
CA ILE A 20 -7.70 -2.06 -4.97
C ILE A 20 -9.04 -1.32 -4.92
N SER A 21 -9.35 -0.65 -3.80
CA SER A 21 -10.57 0.15 -3.66
C SER A 21 -10.62 1.28 -4.69
N HIS A 22 -9.48 1.88 -5.03
CA HIS A 22 -9.40 2.91 -6.05
C HIS A 22 -9.66 2.36 -7.46
N TYR A 23 -9.14 1.17 -7.78
CA TYR A 23 -9.48 0.49 -9.03
C TYR A 23 -10.99 0.23 -9.13
N LEU A 24 -11.58 -0.35 -8.07
CA LEU A 24 -13.03 -0.61 -8.05
C LEU A 24 -13.84 0.69 -8.17
N HIS A 25 -13.37 1.78 -7.56
CA HIS A 25 -13.98 3.10 -7.68
C HIS A 25 -13.98 3.61 -9.13
N LEU A 26 -12.85 3.49 -9.84
CA LEU A 26 -12.75 3.87 -11.25
C LEU A 26 -13.75 3.10 -12.12
N MET A 27 -13.86 1.78 -11.89
CA MET A 27 -14.81 0.94 -12.64
C MET A 27 -16.27 1.27 -12.33
N GLN A 28 -16.57 1.63 -11.08
CA GLN A 28 -17.95 1.89 -10.62
C GLN A 28 -18.46 3.29 -10.96
N ASN A 29 -17.66 4.30 -10.68
CA ASN A 29 -18.10 5.70 -10.69
C ASN A 29 -17.66 6.43 -11.96
N GLU A 30 -16.53 6.02 -12.55
CA GLU A 30 -16.03 6.62 -13.79
C GLU A 30 -16.35 5.76 -15.03
N GLY A 31 -16.89 4.55 -14.84
CA GLY A 31 -17.30 3.67 -15.94
C GLY A 31 -16.13 3.08 -16.73
N GLU A 32 -14.92 3.13 -16.17
CA GLU A 32 -13.71 2.61 -16.80
C GLU A 32 -13.79 1.08 -16.95
N GLN A 33 -13.46 0.59 -18.15
CA GLN A 33 -13.44 -0.86 -18.39
C GLN A 33 -12.20 -1.49 -17.76
N PHE A 34 -12.31 -2.76 -17.35
CA PHE A 34 -11.16 -3.51 -16.88
C PHE A 34 -10.11 -3.62 -17.99
N GLY A 35 -8.98 -2.94 -17.81
CA GLY A 35 -7.94 -2.87 -18.82
C GLY A 35 -6.61 -2.38 -18.26
N ARG A 36 -5.56 -2.49 -19.08
CA ARG A 36 -4.21 -2.07 -18.70
C ARG A 36 -4.12 -0.56 -18.46
N GLU A 37 -4.83 0.23 -19.25
CA GLU A 37 -4.86 1.69 -19.15
C GLU A 37 -5.44 2.16 -17.81
N MET A 38 -6.57 1.57 -17.42
CA MET A 38 -7.22 1.80 -16.13
C MET A 38 -6.31 1.46 -14.94
N ILE A 39 -5.61 0.31 -14.99
CA ILE A 39 -4.67 -0.10 -13.93
C ILE A 39 -3.48 0.88 -13.86
N ILE A 40 -2.92 1.28 -15.01
CA ILE A 40 -1.82 2.26 -15.05
C ILE A 40 -2.26 3.59 -14.44
N ARG A 41 -3.41 4.12 -14.87
CA ARG A 41 -3.97 5.37 -14.35
C ARG A 41 -4.20 5.30 -12.85
N GLY A 42 -4.91 4.27 -12.37
CA GLY A 42 -5.17 4.10 -10.94
C GLY A 42 -3.90 3.90 -10.11
N SER A 43 -2.87 3.26 -10.67
CA SER A 43 -1.57 3.08 -9.99
C SER A 43 -0.81 4.41 -9.88
N LEU A 44 -0.83 5.22 -10.94
CA LEU A 44 -0.17 6.53 -10.96
C LEU A 44 -0.85 7.53 -10.01
N GLU A 45 -2.18 7.53 -9.95
CA GLU A 45 -2.93 8.38 -9.02
C GLU A 45 -2.65 8.01 -7.55
N ARG A 46 -2.34 6.73 -7.28
CA ARG A 46 -2.02 6.22 -5.93
C ARG A 46 -0.54 6.31 -5.57
N LEU A 47 0.36 6.46 -6.55
CA LEU A 47 1.80 6.61 -6.33
C LEU A 47 2.11 7.77 -5.37
N VAL A 48 1.49 8.94 -5.58
CA VAL A 48 1.74 10.13 -4.75
C VAL A 48 1.29 9.93 -3.30
N PRO A 49 0.06 9.47 -2.99
CA PRO A 49 -0.33 9.13 -1.62
C PRO A 49 0.55 8.09 -0.91
N VAL A 50 0.98 7.04 -1.63
CA VAL A 50 1.79 5.96 -1.04
C VAL A 50 3.19 6.47 -0.69
N THR A 51 3.82 7.19 -1.62
CA THR A 51 5.13 7.81 -1.38
C THR A 51 5.08 8.88 -0.29
N MET A 52 4.01 9.70 -0.22
CA MET A 52 3.82 10.65 0.88
C MET A 52 3.82 9.95 2.24
N THR A 53 3.13 8.82 2.36
CA THR A 53 3.07 8.04 3.61
C THR A 53 4.46 7.48 3.97
N ALA A 54 5.16 6.90 2.98
CA ALA A 54 6.49 6.34 3.18
C ALA A 54 7.52 7.42 3.56
N LEU A 55 7.49 8.58 2.91
CA LEU A 55 8.36 9.72 3.22
C LEU A 55 8.09 10.27 4.62
N THR A 56 6.81 10.43 5.00
CA THR A 56 6.42 10.93 6.33
C THR A 56 6.92 10.00 7.43
N ALA A 57 6.68 8.70 7.28
CA ALA A 57 7.17 7.69 8.23
C ALA A 57 8.71 7.64 8.24
N GLY A 58 9.34 7.75 7.06
CA GLY A 58 10.79 7.80 6.92
C GLY A 58 11.39 8.96 7.70
N LEU A 59 10.94 10.19 7.45
CA LEU A 59 11.41 11.39 8.14
C LEU A 59 11.19 11.32 9.66
N ALA A 60 10.08 10.74 10.12
CA ALA A 60 9.81 10.54 11.54
C ALA A 60 10.79 9.56 12.20
N LEU A 61 11.23 8.52 11.48
CA LEU A 61 12.06 7.44 12.01
C LEU A 61 13.57 7.67 11.80
N VAL A 62 13.97 8.49 10.82
CA VAL A 62 15.36 8.84 10.55
C VAL A 62 16.14 9.27 11.80
N PRO A 63 15.69 10.25 12.61
CA PRO A 63 16.46 10.65 13.80
C PRO A 63 16.57 9.52 14.83
N LEU A 64 15.55 8.68 14.93
CA LEU A 64 15.52 7.55 15.86
C LEU A 64 16.52 6.45 15.48
N VAL A 65 16.74 6.24 14.18
CA VAL A 65 17.75 5.32 13.66
C VAL A 65 19.16 5.91 13.79
N LEU A 66 19.32 7.24 13.67
CA LEU A 66 20.63 7.89 13.81
C LEU A 66 21.13 7.95 15.27
N SER A 67 20.24 8.06 16.25
CA SER A 67 20.57 8.06 17.69
C SER A 67 20.85 6.66 18.26
N SER A 68 21.60 5.83 17.52
CA SER A 68 21.98 4.47 17.94
C SER A 68 22.83 4.53 19.21
N GLY A 69 22.37 3.91 20.30
CA GLY A 69 23.18 3.73 21.53
C GLY A 69 22.88 4.66 22.70
N GLU A 70 21.84 5.49 22.63
CA GLU A 70 21.39 6.26 23.80
C GLU A 70 20.58 5.40 24.79
N PRO A 71 20.78 5.58 26.12
CA PRO A 71 20.02 4.85 27.14
C PRO A 71 18.50 4.99 26.93
N GLY A 72 17.78 3.87 26.96
CA GLY A 72 16.32 3.83 26.76
C GLY A 72 15.85 3.67 25.31
N LYS A 73 16.74 3.63 24.32
CA LYS A 73 16.39 3.39 22.89
C LYS A 73 16.62 1.96 22.41
N GLU A 74 17.00 1.04 23.29
CA GLU A 74 17.38 -0.34 22.97
C GLU A 74 16.25 -1.14 22.28
N ILE A 75 14.99 -0.83 22.59
CA ILE A 75 13.82 -1.45 21.96
C ILE A 75 13.36 -0.66 20.72
N LEU A 76 13.45 0.67 20.78
CA LEU A 76 12.95 1.56 19.74
C LEU A 76 13.80 1.48 18.46
N TYR A 77 15.12 1.43 18.61
CA TYR A 77 16.05 1.35 17.47
C TYR A 77 15.76 0.17 16.54
N PRO A 78 15.74 -1.10 17.00
CA PRO A 78 15.48 -2.23 16.11
C PRO A 78 14.04 -2.24 15.55
N VAL A 79 13.08 -1.62 16.24
CA VAL A 79 11.72 -1.45 15.71
C VAL A 79 11.70 -0.43 14.58
N ALA A 80 12.37 0.71 14.76
CA ALA A 80 12.46 1.77 13.75
C ALA A 80 13.18 1.30 12.49
N VAL A 81 14.29 0.55 12.62
CA VAL A 81 15.03 -0.02 11.49
C VAL A 81 14.17 -0.97 10.67
N VAL A 82 13.43 -1.87 11.32
CA VAL A 82 12.52 -2.80 10.64
C VAL A 82 11.41 -2.05 9.92
N ILE A 83 10.81 -1.05 10.56
CA ILE A 83 9.73 -0.27 9.95
C ILE A 83 10.26 0.51 8.73
N LEU A 84 11.41 1.18 8.86
CA LEU A 84 11.99 1.98 7.79
C LEU A 84 12.38 1.11 6.57
N GLY A 85 13.16 0.05 6.79
CA GLY A 85 13.60 -0.84 5.70
C GLY A 85 12.43 -1.61 5.07
N GLY A 86 11.49 -2.05 5.91
CA GLY A 86 10.28 -2.73 5.45
C GLY A 86 9.36 -1.80 4.65
N LEU A 87 9.28 -0.50 4.99
CA LEU A 87 8.41 0.46 4.31
C LEU A 87 8.89 0.66 2.88
N VAL A 88 10.20 0.91 2.72
CA VAL A 88 10.81 1.07 1.39
C VAL A 88 10.58 -0.19 0.56
N SER A 89 10.86 -1.36 1.11
CA SER A 89 10.71 -2.64 0.41
C SER A 89 9.24 -2.92 0.06
N SER A 90 8.34 -2.75 1.03
CA SER A 90 6.91 -3.03 0.86
C SER A 90 6.25 -2.03 -0.10
N THR A 91 6.66 -0.77 -0.11
CA THR A 91 6.14 0.21 -1.08
C THR A 91 6.54 -0.18 -2.49
N LEU A 92 7.81 -0.55 -2.72
CA LEU A 92 8.26 -1.01 -4.04
C LEU A 92 7.51 -2.28 -4.48
N LEU A 93 7.33 -3.24 -3.55
CA LEU A 93 6.55 -4.44 -3.83
C LEU A 93 5.08 -4.09 -4.12
N ASP A 94 4.42 -3.25 -3.35
CA ASP A 94 3.01 -2.90 -3.56
C ASP A 94 2.81 -2.23 -4.93
N MET A 95 3.72 -1.36 -5.34
CA MET A 95 3.66 -0.69 -6.64
C MET A 95 3.86 -1.62 -7.83
N ALA A 96 4.59 -2.73 -7.68
CA ALA A 96 4.84 -3.68 -8.77
C ALA A 96 3.88 -4.88 -8.73
N VAL A 97 3.69 -5.46 -7.54
CA VAL A 97 2.97 -6.71 -7.31
C VAL A 97 1.46 -6.47 -7.36
N THR A 98 0.94 -5.46 -6.68
CA THR A 98 -0.52 -5.23 -6.62
C THR A 98 -1.13 -4.97 -8.00
N PRO A 99 -0.59 -4.11 -8.90
CA PRO A 99 -1.15 -3.97 -10.25
C PRO A 99 -0.98 -5.24 -11.09
N ALA A 100 0.13 -5.97 -10.94
CA ALA A 100 0.35 -7.23 -11.66
C ALA A 100 -0.66 -8.32 -11.23
N VAL A 101 -0.88 -8.47 -9.92
CA VAL A 101 -1.86 -9.41 -9.36
C VAL A 101 -3.28 -9.01 -9.76
N PHE A 102 -3.61 -7.72 -9.69
CA PHE A 102 -4.92 -7.23 -10.10
C PHE A 102 -5.14 -7.43 -11.61
N MET A 103 -4.13 -7.25 -12.45
CA MET A 103 -4.23 -7.53 -13.89
C MET A 103 -4.47 -9.01 -14.17
N LEU A 104 -3.79 -9.92 -13.45
CA LEU A 104 -3.84 -11.35 -13.72
C LEU A 104 -5.11 -12.03 -13.14
N PHE A 105 -5.53 -11.63 -11.93
CA PHE A 105 -6.62 -12.27 -11.19
C PHE A 105 -7.82 -11.36 -10.92
N GLY A 106 -7.65 -10.05 -11.04
CA GLY A 106 -8.67 -9.06 -10.65
C GLY A 106 -9.86 -8.99 -11.58
N LYS A 107 -9.77 -9.44 -12.85
CA LYS A 107 -10.86 -9.33 -13.83
C LYS A 107 -12.16 -9.98 -13.35
N ARG A 108 -12.11 -11.29 -13.06
CA ARG A 108 -13.29 -12.06 -12.59
C ARG A 108 -13.81 -11.55 -11.24
N ALA A 109 -12.91 -11.13 -10.36
CA ALA A 109 -13.27 -10.61 -9.04
C ALA A 109 -13.96 -9.25 -9.14
N ALA A 110 -13.48 -8.36 -10.01
CA ALA A 110 -14.03 -7.04 -10.24
C ALA A 110 -15.40 -7.11 -10.94
N GLU A 111 -15.54 -7.95 -11.97
CA GLU A 111 -16.81 -8.21 -12.65
C GLU A 111 -17.88 -8.69 -11.66
N LYS A 112 -17.55 -9.70 -10.84
CA LYS A 112 -18.46 -10.23 -9.81
C LYS A 112 -18.82 -9.18 -8.73
N TYR A 113 -17.89 -8.30 -8.38
CA TYR A 113 -18.13 -7.22 -7.42
C TYR A 113 -19.09 -6.16 -7.99
N LEU A 114 -18.95 -5.84 -9.29
CA LEU A 114 -19.84 -4.92 -9.99
C LEU A 114 -21.26 -5.48 -10.14
N GLU A 115 -21.39 -6.77 -10.48
CA GLU A 115 -22.68 -7.45 -10.59
C GLU A 115 -23.46 -7.41 -9.27
N ARG A 116 -22.82 -7.80 -8.15
CA ARG A 116 -23.46 -7.77 -6.82
C ARG A 116 -23.97 -6.39 -6.42
N ARG A 117 -23.24 -5.32 -6.71
CA ARG A 117 -23.69 -3.96 -6.38
C ARG A 117 -24.80 -3.46 -7.30
N ARG A 118 -24.93 -4.02 -8.51
CA ARG A 118 -26.05 -3.73 -9.40
C ARG A 118 -27.32 -4.40 -8.90
N ASP A 119 -27.23 -5.61 -8.37
CA ASP A 119 -28.37 -6.36 -7.80
C ASP A 119 -28.90 -5.75 -6.48
N GLU A 120 -28.06 -4.97 -5.76
CA GLU A 120 -28.45 -4.23 -4.55
C GLU A 120 -29.15 -2.88 -4.82
N LYS A 121 -29.16 -2.39 -6.07
CA LYS A 121 -29.81 -1.13 -6.47
C LYS A 121 -31.16 -1.38 -7.14
#